data_AF-G9XHK7-F1
#
_entry.id   AF-G9XHK7-F1
#
_cell.length_a   1.000
_cell.length_b   1.000
_cell.length_c   1.000
_cell.angle_alpha   90.00
_cell.angle_beta   90.00
_cell.angle_gamma   90.00
#
_symmetry.space_group_name_H-M   'P 1'
#
loop_
_entity.id
_entity.type
_entity.pdbx_description
1 polymer ?
#
loop_
_entity_poly.entity_id
_entity_poly.type
_entity_poly.pdbx_seq_one_letter_code
_entity_poly.pdbx_strand_id
1 'polypeptide(L)'
;MSNLSVIKSPTPEKRDLSGIYLKQLIALVRGGLATEDDRLKAFYYLVKYTNETGTEKSREKFDLTSLDEFLLKGMSTEKFVQFFPIAKEYDGDKYCTKDYFYTIDFLKEMGPVIKDPLDFLWEYQNHSTHIYLANKLSLMSYVARMETGEDPMKDAIENIFGVKFKQLLEIDGKEVLYDPETGKTTPVKRHKRKPKWIKAVKR
;
A
#
# COMPACT_ATOMS: atom_id res chain seq x y z
N MET A 1 -13.70 -6.87 -54.81
CA MET A 1 -13.62 -7.04 -53.35
C MET A 1 -12.62 -6.00 -52.83
N SER A 2 -13.11 -5.01 -52.07
CA SER A 2 -12.33 -3.87 -51.59
C SER A 2 -11.45 -4.25 -50.40
N ASN A 3 -10.14 -4.05 -50.53
CA ASN A 3 -9.17 -4.15 -49.43
C ASN A 3 -9.38 -2.99 -48.46
N LEU A 4 -10.08 -3.23 -47.35
CA LEU A 4 -10.12 -2.32 -46.20
C LEU A 4 -8.86 -2.56 -45.37
N SER A 5 -7.88 -1.66 -45.48
CA SER A 5 -6.79 -1.57 -44.52
C SER A 5 -7.34 -0.95 -43.23
N VAL A 6 -7.21 -1.68 -42.13
CA VAL A 6 -7.53 -1.15 -40.79
C VAL A 6 -6.51 -0.07 -40.47
N ILE A 7 -6.92 1.19 -40.50
CA ILE A 7 -6.14 2.31 -39.98
C ILE A 7 -5.98 2.05 -38.47
N LYS A 8 -4.80 1.62 -38.04
CA LYS A 8 -4.46 1.59 -36.62
C LYS A 8 -4.41 3.04 -36.15
N SER A 9 -5.42 3.48 -35.40
CA SER A 9 -5.35 4.75 -34.68
C SER A 9 -4.09 4.75 -33.81
N PRO A 10 -3.30 5.83 -33.77
CA PRO A 10 -2.18 5.92 -32.84
C PRO A 10 -2.74 5.76 -31.43
N THR A 11 -2.27 4.73 -30.71
CA THR A 11 -2.57 4.57 -29.28
C THR A 11 -2.08 5.83 -28.59
N PRO A 12 -2.94 6.60 -27.89
CA PRO A 12 -2.52 7.82 -27.23
C PRO A 12 -1.42 7.48 -26.23
N GLU A 13 -0.32 8.22 -26.29
CA GLU A 13 0.79 8.08 -25.36
C GLU A 13 0.27 8.27 -23.92
N LYS A 14 0.50 7.28 -23.06
CA LYS A 14 -0.03 7.29 -21.70
C LYS A 14 0.65 8.43 -20.94
N ARG A 15 -0.13 9.43 -20.53
CA ARG A 15 0.35 10.59 -19.77
C ARG A 15 1.11 10.13 -18.52
N ASP A 16 2.31 10.68 -18.29
CA ASP A 16 3.10 10.42 -17.08
C ASP A 16 2.45 11.09 -15.86
N LEU A 17 1.54 10.37 -15.21
CA LEU A 17 0.83 10.84 -14.02
C LEU A 17 1.77 10.91 -12.82
N SER A 18 2.65 9.93 -12.65
CA SER A 18 3.65 9.89 -11.57
C SER A 18 4.54 11.14 -11.55
N GLY A 19 5.08 11.53 -12.70
CA GLY A 19 5.91 12.73 -12.83
C GLY A 19 5.13 14.01 -12.53
N ILE A 20 3.85 14.08 -12.91
CA ILE A 20 2.98 15.22 -12.57
C ILE A 20 2.76 15.30 -11.06
N TYR A 21 2.41 14.20 -10.40
CA TYR A 21 2.18 14.18 -8.95
C TYR A 21 3.44 14.55 -8.17
N LEU A 22 4.59 13.96 -8.53
CA LEU A 22 5.87 14.27 -7.89
C LEU A 22 6.25 15.75 -8.09
N LYS A 23 6.06 16.29 -9.29
CA LYS A 23 6.33 17.71 -9.57
C LYS A 23 5.49 18.64 -8.70
N GLN A 24 4.20 18.34 -8.52
CA GLN A 24 3.32 19.16 -7.69
C GLN A 24 3.66 19.04 -6.20
N LEU A 25 3.99 17.84 -5.73
CA LEU A 25 4.49 17.63 -4.36
C LEU A 25 5.73 18.48 -4.11
N ILE A 26 6.73 18.41 -4.99
CA ILE A 26 7.97 19.20 -4.87
C ILE A 26 7.68 20.70 -4.86
N ALA A 27 6.75 21.17 -5.70
CA ALA A 27 6.38 22.58 -5.75
C ALA A 27 5.78 23.06 -4.41
N LEU A 28 4.90 22.27 -3.80
CA LEU A 28 4.30 22.59 -2.49
C LEU A 28 5.32 22.56 -1.36
N VAL A 29 6.21 21.56 -1.34
CA VAL A 29 7.30 21.46 -0.35
C VAL A 29 8.23 22.66 -0.47
N ARG A 30 8.61 23.07 -1.69
CA ARG A 30 9.43 24.27 -1.93
C ARG A 30 8.69 25.56 -1.55
N GLY A 31 7.37 25.56 -1.62
CA GLY A 31 6.52 26.66 -1.15
C GLY A 31 6.40 26.77 0.37
N GLY A 32 6.98 25.85 1.13
CA GLY A 32 7.10 25.92 2.58
C GLY A 32 5.91 25.36 3.37
N LEU A 33 4.87 24.85 2.72
CA LEU A 33 3.72 24.18 3.36
C LEU A 33 3.07 25.01 4.48
N ALA A 34 2.87 26.30 4.21
CA ALA A 34 2.49 27.30 5.21
C ALA A 34 1.10 27.07 5.85
N THR A 35 0.21 26.37 5.16
CA THR A 35 -1.15 26.10 5.62
C THR A 35 -1.44 24.61 5.75
N GLU A 36 -2.43 24.25 6.58
CA GLU A 36 -2.95 22.87 6.62
C GLU A 36 -3.43 22.39 5.24
N ASP A 37 -4.03 23.28 4.44
CA ASP A 37 -4.51 22.95 3.11
C ASP A 37 -3.34 22.62 2.16
N ASP A 38 -2.21 23.32 2.29
CA ASP A 38 -1.00 23.00 1.52
C ASP A 38 -0.40 21.66 1.95
N ARG A 39 -0.40 21.38 3.26
CA ARG A 39 0.01 20.07 3.80
C ARG A 39 -0.91 18.94 3.32
N LEU A 40 -2.23 19.14 3.30
CA LEU A 40 -3.19 18.15 2.78
C LEU A 40 -3.07 17.95 1.27
N LYS A 41 -2.86 19.02 0.50
CA LYS A 41 -2.57 18.92 -0.94
C LYS A 41 -1.26 18.17 -1.19
N ALA A 42 -0.22 18.45 -0.40
CA ALA A 42 1.04 17.72 -0.49
C ALA A 42 0.83 16.24 -0.16
N PHE A 43 0.09 15.92 0.91
CA PHE A 43 -0.25 14.54 1.25
C PHE A 43 -1.06 13.86 0.15
N TYR A 44 -2.01 14.56 -0.48
CA TYR A 44 -2.75 14.07 -1.64
C TYR A 44 -1.83 13.70 -2.80
N TYR A 45 -0.88 14.56 -3.16
CA TYR A 45 0.07 14.23 -4.24
C TYR A 45 1.02 13.11 -3.85
N LEU A 46 1.42 13.01 -2.58
CA LEU A 46 2.20 11.89 -2.07
C LEU A 46 1.43 10.57 -2.20
N VAL A 47 0.15 10.54 -1.78
CA VAL A 47 -0.74 9.37 -1.94
C VAL A 47 -0.85 8.98 -3.42
N LYS A 48 -1.11 9.93 -4.31
CA LYS A 48 -1.27 9.66 -5.75
C LYS A 48 0.02 9.14 -6.38
N TYR A 49 1.16 9.76 -6.09
CA TYR A 49 2.47 9.32 -6.58
C TYR A 49 2.81 7.91 -6.12
N THR A 50 2.66 7.63 -4.82
CA THR A 50 2.99 6.34 -4.24
C THR A 50 2.09 5.22 -4.78
N ASN A 51 0.81 5.50 -4.98
CA ASN A 51 -0.15 4.53 -5.51
C ASN A 51 0.11 4.23 -6.99
N GLU A 52 0.41 5.25 -7.81
CA GLU A 52 0.72 5.05 -9.23
C GLU A 52 2.01 4.24 -9.42
N THR A 53 3.00 4.46 -8.54
CA THR A 53 4.30 3.80 -8.61
C THR A 53 4.40 2.57 -7.70
N GLY A 54 3.29 2.05 -7.14
CA GLY A 54 3.28 1.11 -6.01
C GLY A 54 4.15 -0.15 -6.18
N THR A 55 4.40 -0.59 -7.41
CA THR A 55 5.28 -1.72 -7.72
C THR A 55 6.77 -1.43 -7.54
N GLU A 56 7.17 -0.16 -7.62
CA GLU A 56 8.55 0.30 -7.47
C GLU A 56 8.91 0.37 -5.99
N LYS A 57 10.00 -0.31 -5.62
CA LYS A 57 10.55 -0.33 -4.26
C LYS A 57 11.96 0.24 -4.27
N SER A 58 12.18 1.29 -3.51
CA SER A 58 13.49 1.90 -3.31
C SER A 58 13.56 2.56 -1.94
N ARG A 59 14.77 2.82 -1.44
CA ARG A 59 14.97 3.52 -0.17
C ARG A 59 14.50 4.98 -0.27
N GLU A 60 14.80 5.66 -1.36
CA GLU A 60 14.43 7.06 -1.59
C GLU A 60 12.90 7.24 -1.58
N LYS A 61 12.17 6.26 -2.13
CA LYS A 61 10.70 6.27 -2.10
C LYS A 61 10.16 6.07 -0.68
N PHE A 62 10.77 5.18 0.10
CA PHE A 62 10.41 5.03 1.52
C PHE A 62 10.66 6.33 2.30
N ASP A 63 11.82 6.95 2.09
CA ASP A 63 12.16 8.22 2.73
C ASP A 63 11.15 9.33 2.33
N LEU A 64 10.73 9.36 1.05
CA LEU A 64 9.67 10.26 0.59
C LEU A 64 8.33 9.99 1.29
N THR A 65 7.95 8.71 1.48
CA THR A 65 6.70 8.39 2.19
C THR A 65 6.71 8.83 3.63
N SER A 66 7.88 8.96 4.26
CA SER A 66 8.03 9.43 5.65
C SER A 66 7.65 10.91 5.83
N LEU A 67 7.44 11.65 4.74
CA LEU A 67 6.87 13.00 4.80
C LEU A 67 5.45 13.01 5.37
N ASP A 68 4.70 11.90 5.30
CA ASP A 68 3.35 11.84 5.85
C ASP A 68 3.28 12.16 7.34
N GLU A 69 4.31 11.78 8.11
CA GLU A 69 4.44 12.14 9.53
C GLU A 69 4.40 13.66 9.69
N PHE A 70 5.25 14.38 8.96
CA PHE A 70 5.27 15.84 8.97
C PHE A 70 3.99 16.44 8.38
N LEU A 71 3.40 15.83 7.35
CA LEU A 71 2.23 16.38 6.66
C LEU A 71 0.95 16.22 7.47
N LEU A 72 0.82 15.16 8.28
CA LEU A 72 -0.42 14.83 8.98
C LEU A 72 -0.38 15.06 10.48
N LYS A 73 0.77 15.02 11.14
CA LYS A 73 0.81 15.22 12.60
C LYS A 73 0.33 16.62 12.97
N GLY A 74 -0.61 16.71 13.91
CA GLY A 74 -1.24 17.97 14.29
C GLY A 74 -2.30 18.48 13.31
N MET A 75 -2.64 17.72 12.26
CA MET A 75 -3.69 18.09 11.29
C MET A 75 -5.08 17.92 11.91
N SER A 76 -5.99 18.85 11.62
CA SER A 76 -7.41 18.69 11.91
C SER A 76 -8.00 17.45 11.24
N THR A 77 -8.67 16.59 12.02
CA THR A 77 -9.37 15.40 11.50
C THR A 77 -10.54 15.80 10.59
N GLU A 78 -11.24 16.88 10.91
CA GLU A 78 -12.34 17.41 10.09
C GLU A 78 -11.84 17.84 8.70
N LYS A 79 -10.72 18.56 8.63
CA LYS A 79 -10.13 18.94 7.34
C LYS A 79 -9.64 17.73 6.56
N PHE A 80 -9.06 16.75 7.23
CA PHE A 80 -8.65 15.51 6.59
C PHE A 80 -9.85 14.81 5.93
N VAL A 81 -10.98 14.69 6.65
CA VAL A 81 -12.22 14.09 6.13
C VAL A 81 -12.76 14.83 4.90
N GLN A 82 -12.62 16.17 4.86
CA GLN A 82 -13.02 16.96 3.69
C GLN A 82 -12.18 16.62 2.44
N PHE A 83 -10.88 16.39 2.60
CA PHE A 83 -9.97 16.04 1.50
C PHE A 83 -10.04 14.56 1.12
N PHE A 84 -10.24 13.68 2.10
CA PHE A 84 -10.28 12.23 1.95
C PHE A 84 -11.57 11.69 2.58
N PRO A 85 -12.72 11.77 1.89
CA PRO A 85 -13.99 11.32 2.46
C PRO A 85 -13.94 9.85 2.91
N ILE A 86 -14.58 9.56 4.04
CA ILE A 86 -14.73 8.19 4.55
C ILE A 86 -15.47 7.36 3.49
N ALA A 87 -14.97 6.16 3.22
CA ALA A 87 -15.65 5.23 2.31
C ALA A 87 -16.99 4.78 2.91
N LYS A 88 -18.02 4.76 2.08
CA LYS A 88 -19.39 4.39 2.46
C LYS A 88 -19.63 2.89 2.30
N GLU A 89 -18.80 2.11 2.99
CA GLU A 89 -18.95 0.66 3.14
C GLU A 89 -19.60 0.41 4.51
N TYR A 90 -20.54 -0.53 4.59
CA TYR A 90 -21.41 -0.71 5.78
C TYR A 90 -21.53 -2.17 6.22
N ASP A 91 -20.82 -3.09 5.56
CA ASP A 91 -20.85 -4.53 5.82
C ASP A 91 -19.55 -5.01 6.48
N GLY A 92 -18.90 -4.13 7.24
CA GLY A 92 -17.63 -4.42 7.92
C GLY A 92 -17.71 -5.60 8.87
N ASP A 93 -18.74 -5.63 9.72
CA ASP A 93 -19.00 -6.72 10.67
C ASP A 93 -19.09 -8.09 10.00
N LYS A 94 -19.63 -8.15 8.78
CA LYS A 94 -19.77 -9.41 8.03
C LYS A 94 -18.42 -9.98 7.61
N TYR A 95 -17.43 -9.12 7.34
CA TYR A 95 -16.11 -9.51 6.85
C TYR A 95 -14.99 -9.28 7.86
N CYS A 96 -15.34 -8.89 9.10
CA CYS A 96 -14.41 -8.47 10.13
C CYS A 96 -13.46 -7.36 9.64
N THR A 97 -13.99 -6.42 8.85
CA THR A 97 -13.26 -5.27 8.32
C THR A 97 -13.80 -3.96 8.89
N LYS A 98 -12.95 -2.94 8.96
CA LYS A 98 -13.34 -1.58 9.34
C LYS A 98 -14.29 -1.01 8.28
N ASP A 99 -15.36 -0.38 8.71
CA ASP A 99 -16.37 0.21 7.83
C ASP A 99 -16.66 1.67 8.18
N TYR A 100 -17.67 2.26 7.54
CA TYR A 100 -18.06 3.65 7.77
C TYR A 100 -18.37 3.94 9.25
N PHE A 101 -19.12 3.07 9.93
CA PHE A 101 -19.52 3.30 11.32
C PHE A 101 -18.32 3.19 12.25
N TYR A 102 -17.47 2.19 12.02
CA TYR A 102 -16.20 2.04 12.73
C TYR A 102 -15.35 3.32 12.65
N THR A 103 -15.11 3.84 11.43
CA THR A 103 -14.28 5.04 11.26
C THR A 103 -14.92 6.28 11.89
N ILE A 104 -16.26 6.41 11.87
CA ILE A 104 -16.95 7.51 12.55
C ILE A 104 -16.74 7.46 14.07
N ASP A 105 -16.83 6.28 14.69
CA ASP A 105 -16.64 6.14 16.13
C ASP A 105 -15.17 6.34 16.52
N PHE A 106 -14.24 5.80 15.75
CA PHE A 106 -12.80 6.07 15.89
C PHE A 106 -12.49 7.59 15.88
N LEU A 107 -13.05 8.35 14.93
CA LEU A 107 -12.84 9.80 14.84
C LEU A 107 -13.37 10.55 16.07
N LYS A 108 -14.48 10.10 16.66
CA LYS A 108 -15.03 10.69 17.91
C LYS A 108 -14.10 10.44 19.09
N GLU A 109 -13.53 9.24 19.19
CA GLU A 109 -12.68 8.84 20.31
C GLU A 109 -11.29 9.48 20.27
N MET A 110 -10.66 9.51 19.09
CA MET A 110 -9.33 10.07 18.90
C MET A 110 -9.28 11.59 19.11
N GLY A 111 -10.38 12.28 18.79
CA GLY A 111 -10.52 13.72 18.92
C GLY A 111 -10.17 14.51 17.64
N PRO A 112 -10.05 15.84 17.75
CA PRO A 112 -10.07 16.74 16.59
C PRO A 112 -8.74 16.83 15.81
N VAL A 113 -7.68 16.19 16.29
CA VAL A 113 -6.32 16.35 15.77
C VAL A 113 -5.63 15.00 15.64
N ILE A 114 -4.99 14.77 14.49
CA ILE A 114 -4.18 13.58 14.22
C ILE A 114 -2.89 13.64 15.06
N LYS A 115 -2.73 12.71 16.01
CA LYS A 115 -1.54 12.62 16.88
C LYS A 115 -0.49 11.66 16.33
N ASP A 116 -0.93 10.50 15.86
CA ASP A 116 -0.13 9.47 15.22
C ASP A 116 -0.66 9.23 13.80
N PRO A 117 0.03 9.75 12.77
CA PRO A 117 -0.35 9.55 11.38
C PRO A 117 -0.43 8.09 10.92
N LEU A 118 0.44 7.21 11.42
CA LEU A 118 0.46 5.81 10.98
C LEU A 118 -0.78 5.08 11.51
N ASP A 119 -1.04 5.21 12.81
CA ASP A 119 -2.22 4.61 13.45
C ASP A 119 -3.51 5.23 12.88
N PHE A 120 -3.52 6.55 12.67
CA PHE A 120 -4.65 7.22 12.04
C PHE A 120 -4.97 6.64 10.66
N LEU A 121 -3.98 6.51 9.78
CA LEU A 121 -4.19 5.97 8.44
C LEU A 121 -4.58 4.48 8.47
N TRP A 122 -4.16 3.74 9.50
CA TRP A 122 -4.53 2.34 9.71
C TRP A 122 -5.99 2.18 10.12
N GLU A 123 -6.52 3.08 10.95
CA GLU A 123 -7.91 3.07 11.42
C GLU A 123 -8.90 3.77 10.47
N TYR A 124 -8.41 4.64 9.60
CA TYR A 124 -9.23 5.46 8.72
C TYR A 124 -9.60 4.75 7.40
N GLN A 125 -10.90 4.52 7.18
CA GLN A 125 -11.38 3.84 5.97
C GLN A 125 -11.54 4.81 4.79
N ASN A 126 -10.51 4.90 3.95
CA ASN A 126 -10.56 5.51 2.63
C ASN A 126 -9.68 4.74 1.65
N HIS A 127 -10.21 4.43 0.46
CA HIS A 127 -9.53 3.54 -0.49
C HIS A 127 -8.15 4.06 -0.94
N SER A 128 -8.00 5.37 -1.15
CA SER A 128 -6.72 5.94 -1.62
C SER A 128 -5.66 5.91 -0.52
N THR A 129 -6.04 6.26 0.71
CA THR A 129 -5.13 6.24 1.87
C THR A 129 -4.78 4.81 2.28
N HIS A 130 -5.73 3.88 2.16
CA HIS A 130 -5.50 2.46 2.43
C HIS A 130 -4.48 1.84 1.45
N ILE A 131 -4.62 2.09 0.15
CA ILE A 131 -3.61 1.64 -0.84
C ILE A 131 -2.26 2.30 -0.57
N TYR A 132 -2.25 3.58 -0.20
CA TYR A 132 -1.03 4.29 0.16
C TYR A 132 -0.34 3.64 1.35
N LEU A 133 -1.08 3.33 2.42
CA LEU A 133 -0.55 2.69 3.61
C LEU A 133 0.01 1.30 3.30
N ALA A 134 -0.71 0.49 2.51
CA ALA A 134 -0.23 -0.81 2.08
C ALA A 134 1.10 -0.71 1.29
N ASN A 135 1.21 0.29 0.40
CA ASN A 135 2.45 0.57 -0.33
C ASN A 135 3.58 1.02 0.61
N LYS A 136 3.30 1.90 1.59
CA LYS A 136 4.28 2.36 2.59
C LYS A 136 4.78 1.19 3.45
N LEU A 137 3.90 0.32 3.94
CA LEU A 137 4.29 -0.87 4.72
C LEU A 137 5.13 -1.85 3.90
N SER A 138 4.80 -2.02 2.61
CA SER A 138 5.61 -2.81 1.68
C SER A 138 7.02 -2.21 1.46
N LEU A 139 7.14 -0.88 1.42
CA LEU A 139 8.43 -0.17 1.35
C LEU A 139 9.22 -0.30 2.67
N MET A 140 8.56 -0.15 3.82
CA MET A 140 9.17 -0.33 5.14
C MET A 140 9.77 -1.74 5.27
N SER A 141 9.01 -2.76 4.88
CA SER A 141 9.47 -4.15 4.83
C SER A 141 10.64 -4.34 3.85
N TYR A 142 10.65 -3.65 2.71
CA TYR A 142 11.77 -3.68 1.77
C TYR A 142 13.05 -3.09 2.37
N VAL A 143 12.97 -1.91 2.98
CA VAL A 143 14.12 -1.23 3.58
C VAL A 143 14.68 -2.01 4.76
N ALA A 144 13.83 -2.49 5.66
CA ALA A 144 14.28 -3.26 6.82
C ALA A 144 15.02 -4.55 6.44
N ARG A 145 14.55 -5.27 5.40
CA ARG A 145 15.26 -6.43 4.85
C ARG A 145 16.64 -6.07 4.30
N MET A 146 16.80 -4.87 3.72
CA MET A 146 18.10 -4.41 3.24
C MET A 146 19.07 -4.09 4.39
N GLU A 147 18.56 -3.53 5.49
CA GLU A 147 19.39 -3.08 6.62
C GLU A 147 19.76 -4.21 7.58
N THR A 148 18.80 -5.07 7.91
CA THR A 148 18.93 -6.07 8.99
C THR A 148 18.88 -7.52 8.48
N GLY A 149 18.41 -7.74 7.25
CA GLY A 149 18.06 -9.07 6.75
C GLY A 149 16.72 -9.61 7.29
N GLU A 150 16.09 -8.90 8.23
CA GLU A 150 14.83 -9.26 8.86
C GLU A 150 13.66 -8.50 8.22
N ASP A 151 12.46 -9.07 8.32
CA ASP A 151 11.24 -8.45 7.81
C ASP A 151 10.38 -8.02 9.01
N PRO A 152 10.18 -6.71 9.27
CA PRO A 152 9.37 -6.23 10.39
C PRO A 152 7.92 -6.72 10.31
N MET A 153 7.43 -6.99 9.10
CA MET A 153 6.11 -7.60 8.92
C MET A 153 6.07 -9.05 9.42
N LYS A 154 7.21 -9.74 9.44
CA LYS A 154 7.32 -11.09 10.01
C LYS A 154 7.02 -11.04 11.52
N ASP A 155 7.69 -10.15 12.24
CA ASP A 155 7.48 -10.00 13.68
C ASP A 155 6.07 -9.49 14.00
N ALA A 156 5.56 -8.53 13.22
CA ALA A 156 4.18 -8.07 13.36
C ALA A 156 3.18 -9.21 13.10
N ILE A 157 3.40 -10.04 12.08
CA ILE A 157 2.48 -11.14 11.76
C ILE A 157 2.54 -12.29 12.76
N GLU A 158 3.72 -12.58 13.30
CA GLU A 158 3.90 -13.57 14.36
C GLU A 158 3.28 -13.11 15.68
N ASN A 159 3.51 -11.85 16.08
CA ASN A 159 3.08 -11.35 17.38
C ASN A 159 1.63 -10.81 17.39
N ILE A 160 1.16 -10.20 16.30
CA ILE A 160 -0.17 -9.58 16.24
C ILE A 160 -1.21 -10.56 15.70
N PHE A 161 -0.88 -11.31 14.65
CA PHE A 161 -1.82 -12.21 13.99
C PHE A 161 -1.66 -13.68 14.42
N GLY A 162 -0.63 -14.01 15.19
CA GLY A 162 -0.35 -15.38 15.65
C GLY A 162 0.01 -16.33 14.51
N VAL A 163 0.40 -15.81 13.35
CA VAL A 163 0.69 -16.62 12.16
C VAL A 163 2.20 -16.82 12.06
N LYS A 164 2.64 -18.07 12.22
CA LYS A 164 4.05 -18.43 12.13
C LYS A 164 4.49 -18.67 10.69
N PHE A 165 5.61 -18.09 10.28
CA PHE A 165 6.11 -18.26 8.93
C PHE A 165 6.83 -19.58 8.75
N LYS A 166 6.50 -20.28 7.66
CA LYS A 166 7.29 -21.41 7.16
C LYS A 166 8.15 -20.94 6.00
N GLN A 167 9.42 -21.32 6.02
CA GLN A 167 10.37 -21.01 4.95
C GLN A 167 10.21 -22.02 3.83
N LEU A 168 10.16 -21.54 2.58
CA LEU A 168 10.21 -22.42 1.42
C LEU A 168 11.68 -22.77 1.15
N LEU A 169 12.03 -24.05 1.25
CA LEU A 169 13.36 -24.57 0.96
C LEU A 169 13.28 -25.60 -0.16
N GLU A 170 14.39 -25.78 -0.87
CA GLU A 170 14.58 -26.90 -1.79
C GLU A 170 15.57 -27.89 -1.17
N ILE A 171 15.11 -29.11 -0.88
CA ILE A 171 15.93 -30.20 -0.35
C ILE A 171 15.78 -31.38 -1.32
N ASP A 172 16.90 -31.88 -1.85
CA ASP A 172 16.93 -32.99 -2.81
C ASP A 172 16.01 -32.79 -4.03
N GLY A 173 15.97 -31.56 -4.56
CA GLY A 173 15.14 -31.20 -5.72
C GLY A 173 13.63 -31.14 -5.42
N LYS A 174 13.23 -31.15 -4.15
CA LYS A 174 11.84 -31.04 -3.70
C LYS A 174 11.64 -29.78 -2.87
N GLU A 175 10.62 -29.01 -3.23
CA GLU A 175 10.14 -27.89 -2.43
C GLU A 175 9.49 -28.41 -1.13
N VAL A 176 10.00 -27.94 0.00
CA VAL A 176 9.47 -28.22 1.33
C VAL A 176 9.24 -26.92 2.07
N LEU A 177 8.18 -26.87 2.88
CA LEU A 177 7.98 -25.84 3.88
C LEU A 177 8.69 -26.27 5.15
N TYR A 178 9.77 -25.58 5.49
CA TYR A 178 10.50 -25.75 6.73
C TYR A 178 9.90 -24.86 7.82
N ASP A 179 9.67 -25.46 8.97
CA ASP A 179 9.20 -24.80 10.18
C ASP A 179 10.41 -24.60 11.12
N PRO A 180 10.91 -23.36 11.29
CA PRO A 180 12.14 -23.11 12.05
C PRO A 180 12.05 -23.43 13.54
N GLU A 181 10.85 -23.39 14.12
CA GLU A 181 10.66 -23.66 15.55
C GLU A 181 10.61 -25.15 15.86
N THR A 182 9.91 -25.90 15.02
CA THR A 182 9.74 -27.34 15.24
C THR A 182 10.82 -28.18 14.54
N GLY A 183 11.60 -27.56 13.65
CA GLY A 183 12.56 -28.23 12.77
C GLY A 183 11.89 -29.14 11.73
N LYS A 184 10.56 -29.11 11.61
CA LYS A 184 9.81 -30.03 10.75
C LYS A 184 9.74 -29.51 9.32
N THR A 185 9.84 -30.42 8.36
CA THR A 185 9.61 -30.13 6.95
C THR A 185 8.26 -30.70 6.51
N THR A 186 7.50 -29.92 5.75
CA THR A 186 6.24 -30.35 5.15
C THR A 186 6.39 -30.28 3.62
N PRO A 187 6.23 -31.38 2.87
CA PRO A 187 6.35 -31.35 1.42
C PRO A 187 5.32 -30.41 0.79
N VAL A 188 5.74 -29.56 -0.15
CA VAL A 188 4.81 -28.70 -0.89
C VAL A 188 4.03 -29.55 -1.90
N LYS A 189 2.74 -29.73 -1.64
CA LYS A 189 1.84 -30.37 -2.60
C LYS A 189 1.52 -29.37 -3.72
N ARG A 190 2.31 -29.40 -4.80
CA ARG A 190 1.98 -28.65 -6.01
C ARG A 190 0.58 -29.07 -6.51
N HIS A 191 -0.27 -28.10 -6.80
CA HIS A 191 -1.58 -28.36 -7.39
C HIS A 191 -1.38 -29.11 -8.71
N LYS A 192 -1.84 -30.37 -8.78
CA LYS A 192 -1.46 -31.33 -9.85
C LYS A 192 -2.00 -31.01 -11.24
N ARG A 193 -2.76 -29.93 -11.43
CA ARG A 193 -3.26 -29.51 -12.75
C ARG A 193 -3.18 -28.00 -12.87
N LYS A 194 -2.34 -27.52 -13.78
CA LYS A 194 -2.61 -26.23 -14.42
C LYS A 194 -4.00 -26.35 -15.06
N PRO A 195 -4.95 -25.46 -14.73
CA PRO A 195 -6.24 -25.48 -15.39
C PRO A 195 -6.05 -25.39 -16.90
N LYS A 196 -6.78 -26.20 -17.68
CA LYS A 196 -6.61 -26.32 -19.14
C LYS A 196 -6.78 -24.98 -19.88
N TRP A 197 -7.42 -24.01 -19.24
CA TRP A 197 -7.65 -22.66 -19.76
C TRP A 197 -6.50 -21.68 -19.55
N ILE A 198 -5.47 -22.01 -18.75
CA ILE A 198 -4.25 -21.20 -18.63
C ILE A 198 -3.27 -21.64 -19.71
N LYS A 199 -3.19 -20.86 -20.80
CA LYS A 199 -2.20 -21.05 -21.87
C LYS A 199 -1.01 -20.13 -21.62
N ALA A 200 0.19 -20.70 -21.59
CA ALA A 200 1.41 -19.89 -21.54
C ALA A 200 1.53 -19.09 -22.84
N VAL A 201 1.59 -17.76 -22.74
CA VAL A 201 1.93 -16.90 -23.87
C VAL A 201 3.46 -16.89 -23.97
N LYS A 202 4.02 -17.40 -25.06
CA LYS A 202 5.45 -17.21 -25.35
C LYS A 202 5.68 -15.71 -25.54
N ARG A 203 6.55 -15.13 -24.72
CA ARG A 203 7.20 -13.85 -25.03
C ARG A 203 8.35 -14.11 -25.97
#